data_AF-A0A9D8QSI0-F1
#
_entry.id   AF-A0A9D8QSI0-F1
#
_cell.length_a   1.000
_cell.length_b   1.000
_cell.length_c   1.000
_cell.angle_alpha   90.00
_cell.angle_beta   90.00
_cell.angle_gamma   90.00
#
_symmetry.space_group_name_H-M   'P 1'
#
loop_
_entity.id
_entity.type
_entity.pdbx_description
1 polymer ?
#
loop_
_entity_poly.entity_id
_entity_poly.type
_entity_poly.pdbx_seq_one_letter_code
_entity_poly.pdbx_strand_id
1 'polypeptide(L)' 'ADSLDTVELIMDFEKEFGISIPDDKAEKIATVGDAIAYIEENAK' A
#
# COMPACT_ATOMS: atom_id res chain seq x y z
N ALA A 1 -0.51 9.00 14.59
CA ALA A 1 -0.45 8.09 13.44
C ALA A 1 0.49 6.99 13.85
N ASP A 2 -0.05 6.03 14.61
CA ASP A 2 0.71 4.86 15.00
C ASP A 2 0.80 3.95 13.77
N SER A 3 1.95 3.34 13.56
CA SER A 3 2.29 2.54 12.37
C SER A 3 1.34 1.36 12.09
N LEU A 4 0.42 1.04 13.02
CA LEU A 4 -0.61 0.01 12.84
C LEU A 4 -1.70 0.44 11.85
N ASP A 5 -2.11 1.72 11.85
CA ASP A 5 -3.21 2.21 10.99
C ASP A 5 -2.82 2.13 9.50
N THR A 6 -1.55 2.35 9.18
CA THR A 6 -1.02 2.28 7.81
C THR A 6 -0.89 0.85 7.29
N VAL A 7 -0.60 -0.11 8.17
CA VAL A 7 -0.44 -1.53 7.82
C VAL A 7 -1.79 -2.16 7.49
N GLU A 8 -2.84 -1.81 8.24
CA GLU A 8 -4.21 -2.27 7.96
C GLU A 8 -4.72 -1.75 6.61
N LEU A 9 -4.49 -0.46 6.32
CA LEU A 9 -4.86 0.16 5.04
C LEU A 9 -4.18 -0.52 3.84
N ILE A 10 -2.89 -0.85 3.96
CA ILE A 10 -2.12 -1.52 2.90
C ILE A 10 -2.67 -2.93 2.65
N MET A 11 -2.94 -3.71 3.71
CA MET A 11 -3.54 -5.04 3.58
C MET A 11 -4.92 -5.03 2.92
N ASP A 12 -5.71 -3.98 3.16
CA ASP A 12 -7.02 -3.83 2.50
C ASP A 12 -6.85 -3.52 1.01
N PHE A 13 -5.89 -2.67 0.63
CA PHE A 13 -5.56 -2.44 -0.78
C PHE A 13 -5.04 -3.69 -1.49
N GLU A 14 -4.18 -4.48 -0.84
CA GLU A 14 -3.72 -5.76 -1.39
C GLU A 14 -4.87 -6.71 -1.73
N LYS A 15 -5.85 -6.83 -0.83
CA LYS A 15 -7.03 -7.68 -1.04
C LYS A 15 -7.97 -7.12 -2.11
N GLU A 16 -8.27 -5.82 -2.06
CA GLU A 16 -9.23 -5.17 -2.95
C GLU A 16 -8.73 -5.15 -4.40
N PHE A 17 -7.43 -4.87 -4.60
CA PHE A 17 -6.82 -4.77 -5.93
C PHE A 17 -6.10 -6.06 -6.35
N GLY A 18 -6.00 -7.06 -5.48
CA GLY A 18 -5.31 -8.32 -5.75
C GLY A 18 -3.80 -8.15 -5.98
N ILE A 19 -3.22 -7.08 -5.44
CA ILE A 19 -1.79 -6.78 -5.53
C ILE A 19 -1.07 -7.26 -4.27
N SER A 20 0.26 -7.38 -4.34
CA SER A 20 1.08 -7.62 -3.15
C SER A 20 2.16 -6.56 -3.09
N ILE A 21 2.17 -5.80 -2.00
CA ILE A 21 3.11 -4.72 -1.74
C ILE A 21 4.20 -5.28 -0.81
N PRO A 22 5.44 -5.46 -1.29
CA PRO A 22 6.50 -5.97 -0.43
C PRO A 22 6.89 -4.93 0.64
N ASP A 23 7.35 -5.41 1.79
CA ASP A 23 7.64 -4.59 2.98
C ASP A 23 8.58 -3.40 2.67
N ASP A 24 9.57 -3.60 1.78
CA ASP A 24 10.53 -2.57 1.36
C ASP A 24 9.89 -1.40 0.57
N LYS A 25 8.72 -1.65 -0.04
CA LYS A 25 7.90 -0.65 -0.72
C LYS A 25 6.87 -0.07 0.24
N ALA A 26 6.25 -0.90 1.09
CA ALA A 26 5.35 -0.45 2.14
C ALA A 26 6.02 0.58 3.07
N GLU A 27 7.28 0.35 3.46
CA GLU A 27 8.07 1.31 4.27
C GLU A 27 8.32 2.66 3.57
N LYS A 28 8.25 2.69 2.23
CA LYS A 28 8.43 3.91 1.43
C LYS A 28 7.13 4.64 1.14
N ILE A 29 5.99 3.98 1.33
CA ILE A 29 4.66 4.57 1.21
C ILE A 29 4.40 5.39 2.48
N ALA A 30 4.70 6.68 2.41
CA ALA A 30 4.49 7.61 3.52
C ALA A 30 3.13 8.29 3.47
N THR A 31 2.54 8.37 2.27
CA THR A 31 1.26 9.04 2.02
C THR A 31 0.30 8.17 1.24
N VAL A 32 -0.99 8.49 1.33
CA VAL A 32 -2.03 7.85 0.51
C VAL A 32 -1.76 8.04 -0.99
N GLY A 33 -1.14 9.16 -1.39
CA GLY A 33 -0.75 9.40 -2.78
C GLY A 33 0.30 8.40 -3.28
N ASP A 34 1.29 8.08 -2.44
CA ASP A 34 2.32 7.08 -2.77
C ASP A 34 1.70 5.69 -2.93
N ALA A 35 0.72 5.35 -2.08
CA ALA A 35 0.00 4.08 -2.17
C ALA A 35 -0.78 3.97 -3.49
N ILE A 36 -1.54 5.02 -3.85
CA ILE A 36 -2.32 5.05 -5.10
C ILE A 36 -1.40 4.93 -6.31
N ALA A 37 -0.30 5.69 -6.35
CA ALA A 37 0.65 5.61 -7.45
C ALA A 37 1.24 4.19 -7.62
N TYR A 38 1.57 3.53 -6.50
CA TYR A 38 2.05 2.15 -6.53
C TYR A 38 0.98 1.18 -7.06
N ILE A 39 -0.27 1.31 -6.61
CA ILE A 39 -1.39 0.50 -7.09
C ILE A 39 -1.58 0.70 -8.59
N GLU A 40 -1.61 1.94 -9.08
CA GLU A 40 -1.79 2.24 -10.52
C GLU A 40 -0.67 1.67 -11.40
N GLU A 41 0.57 1.64 -10.90
CA GLU A 41 1.72 1.05 -11.62
C GLU A 41 1.68 -0.48 -11.67
N ASN A 42 1.11 -1.15 -10.65
CA ASN A 42 1.17 -2.60 -10.47
C ASN A 42 -0.16 -3.33 -10.72
N ALA A 43 -1.30 -2.64 -10.77
CA ALA A 43 -2.63 -3.21 -11.01
C ALA A 43 -2.95 -3.48 -12.51
N LYS A 44 -1.94 -3.79 -13.33
CA LYS A 44 -2.09 -4.13 -14.76
C LYS A 44 -2.07 -5.62 -15.03
#